data_AF-A0A7V1F6C7-F1
#
_entry.id   AF-A0A7V1F6C7-F1
#
_cell.length_a   1.000
_cell.length_b   1.000
_cell.length_c   1.000
_cell.angle_alpha   90.00
_cell.angle_beta   90.00
_cell.angle_gamma   90.00
#
_symmetry.space_group_name_H-M   'P 1'
#
loop_
_entity.id
_entity.type
_entity.pdbx_description
1 polymer ?
#
loop_
_entity_poly.entity_id
_entity_poly.type
_entity_poly.pdbx_seq_one_letter_code
_entity_poly.pdbx_strand_id
1 'polypeptide(L)'
;MEHFEKLKWLFVAIVLPLFAWLVKRIVATHNRKRRKETIIKHLCGLPSESKAILIDFYNKGTHTIRGDPYAPPIEVLVSQGIITRGPGGGSYNAVNRYLTIRPHIWEVMNDWVSIELINHAEIIE
;
A
#
# COMPACT_ATOMS: atom_id res chain seq x y z
N MET A 1 -3.74 51.67 22.92
CA MET A 1 -4.32 50.33 23.11
C MET A 1 -4.76 49.67 21.79
N GLU A 2 -5.30 50.40 20.81
CA GLU A 2 -5.77 49.81 19.52
C GLU A 2 -4.71 49.07 18.68
N HIS A 3 -3.45 49.54 18.65
CA HIS A 3 -2.40 48.89 17.87
C HIS A 3 -2.08 47.47 18.36
N PHE A 4 -2.30 47.20 19.66
CA PHE A 4 -2.03 45.90 20.27
C PHE A 4 -3.12 44.86 19.92
N GLU A 5 -4.37 45.30 19.78
CA GLU A 5 -5.46 44.43 19.33
C GLU A 5 -5.35 44.06 17.86
N LYS A 6 -4.99 45.03 16.99
CA LYS A 6 -4.77 44.76 15.56
C LYS A 6 -3.64 43.75 15.33
N LEU A 7 -2.54 43.86 16.10
CA LEU A 7 -1.43 42.90 16.05
C LEU A 7 -1.84 41.50 16.53
N LYS A 8 -2.66 41.40 17.59
CA LYS A 8 -3.22 40.11 18.05
C LYS A 8 -4.08 39.45 16.98
N TRP A 9 -4.99 40.20 16.34
CA TRP A 9 -5.85 39.65 15.29
C TRP A 9 -5.06 39.20 14.06
N LEU A 10 -4.04 39.96 13.66
CA LEU A 10 -3.16 39.58 12.55
C LEU A 10 -2.34 38.32 12.88
N PHE A 11 -1.84 38.21 14.11
CA PHE A 11 -1.14 37.01 14.58
C PHE A 11 -2.07 35.78 14.60
N VAL A 12 -3.28 35.92 15.14
CA VAL A 12 -4.30 34.85 15.17
C VAL A 12 -4.69 34.43 13.74
N ALA A 13 -4.89 35.39 12.84
CA ALA A 13 -5.27 35.12 11.45
C ALA A 13 -4.18 34.43 10.62
N ILE A 14 -2.91 34.56 10.99
CA ILE A 14 -1.79 33.95 10.25
C ILE A 14 -1.32 32.64 10.91
N VAL A 15 -1.23 32.63 12.24
CA VAL A 15 -0.67 31.50 12.99
C VAL A 15 -1.65 30.33 13.06
N LEU A 16 -2.96 30.56 13.22
CA LEU A 16 -3.95 29.47 13.25
C LEU A 16 -3.99 28.67 11.93
N PRO A 17 -4.03 29.30 10.73
CA PRO A 17 -4.00 28.55 9.48
C PRO A 17 -2.70 27.76 9.29
N LEU A 18 -1.56 28.34 9.65
CA LEU A 18 -0.27 27.66 9.57
C LEU A 18 -0.19 26.46 10.51
N PHE A 19 -0.70 26.61 11.74
CA PHE A 19 -0.75 25.52 12.71
C PHE A 19 -1.73 24.43 12.27
N ALA A 20 -2.90 24.79 11.75
CA ALA A 20 -3.86 23.84 11.19
C ALA A 20 -3.27 23.09 9.97
N TRP A 21 -2.50 23.76 9.12
CA TRP A 21 -1.79 23.13 8.00
C TRP A 21 -0.71 22.16 8.47
N LEU A 22 0.07 22.53 9.49
CA LEU A 22 1.10 21.68 10.08
C LEU A 22 0.50 20.43 10.72
N VAL A 23 -0.55 20.59 11.54
CA VAL A 23 -1.27 19.48 12.16
C VAL A 23 -1.86 18.54 11.10
N LYS A 24 -2.46 19.07 10.02
CA LYS A 24 -2.95 18.24 8.90
C LYS A 24 -1.84 17.41 8.26
N ARG A 25 -0.63 17.95 8.08
CA ARG A 25 0.51 17.20 7.54
C ARG A 25 0.99 16.10 8.47
N ILE A 26 1.03 16.36 9.78
CA ILE A 26 1.42 15.35 10.78
C ILE A 26 0.39 14.21 10.81
N VAL A 27 -0.91 14.55 10.88
CA VAL A 27 -1.99 13.55 10.88
C VAL A 27 -2.01 12.75 9.58
N ALA A 28 -1.80 13.39 8.42
CA ALA A 28 -1.70 12.70 7.14
C ALA A 28 -0.53 11.71 7.11
N THR A 29 0.62 12.09 7.67
CA THR A 29 1.81 11.23 7.75
C THR A 29 1.57 10.03 8.67
N HIS A 30 0.96 10.26 9.84
CA HIS A 30 0.65 9.20 10.80
C HIS A 30 -0.38 8.21 10.25
N ASN A 31 -1.43 8.72 9.60
CA ASN A 31 -2.44 7.87 8.95
C ASN A 31 -1.83 7.06 7.80
N ARG A 32 -0.91 7.64 7.02
CA ARG A 32 -0.17 6.91 5.99
C ARG A 32 0.68 5.79 6.59
N LYS A 33 1.39 6.05 7.70
CA LYS A 33 2.18 5.04 8.42
C LYS A 33 1.31 3.89 8.92
N ARG A 34 0.22 4.20 9.64
CA ARG A 34 -0.73 3.18 10.13
C ARG A 34 -1.33 2.34 9.01
N ARG A 35 -1.68 2.98 7.89
CA ARG A 35 -2.19 2.26 6.71
C ARG A 35 -1.14 1.31 6.14
N LYS A 36 0.11 1.75 6.01
CA LYS A 36 1.22 0.88 5.57
C LYS A 36 1.40 -0.32 6.50
N GLU A 37 1.50 -0.09 7.80
CA GLU A 37 1.65 -1.15 8.81
C GLU A 37 0.50 -2.16 8.75
N THR A 38 -0.72 -1.69 8.56
CA THR A 38 -1.91 -2.55 8.43
C THR A 38 -1.80 -3.43 7.19
N ILE A 39 -1.40 -2.88 6.04
CA ILE A 39 -1.23 -3.65 4.80
C ILE A 39 -0.10 -4.67 4.98
N ILE A 40 1.05 -4.28 5.53
CA ILE A 40 2.18 -5.18 5.75
C ILE A 40 1.77 -6.35 6.66
N LYS A 41 1.12 -6.07 7.79
CA LYS A 41 0.61 -7.11 8.70
C LYS A 41 -0.36 -8.05 7.98
N HIS A 42 -1.19 -7.51 7.11
CA HIS A 42 -2.12 -8.29 6.30
C HIS A 42 -1.37 -9.21 5.31
N LEU A 43 -0.35 -8.70 4.62
CA LEU A 43 0.47 -9.48 3.69
C LEU A 43 1.29 -10.57 4.40
N CYS A 44 1.85 -10.29 5.58
CA CYS A 44 2.58 -11.27 6.39
C CYS A 44 1.68 -12.44 6.87
N GLY A 45 0.38 -12.21 7.03
CA GLY A 45 -0.59 -13.23 7.43
C GLY A 45 -1.08 -14.14 6.30
N LEU A 46 -0.60 -13.95 5.07
CA LEU A 46 -1.05 -14.75 3.92
C LEU A 46 -0.45 -16.17 3.94
N PRO A 47 -1.13 -17.15 3.32
CA PRO A 47 -0.55 -18.46 3.05
C PRO A 47 0.72 -18.36 2.19
N SER A 48 1.67 -19.27 2.41
CA SER A 48 2.97 -19.26 1.70
C SER A 48 2.84 -19.31 0.17
N GLU A 49 1.86 -20.06 -0.35
CA GLU A 49 1.58 -20.13 -1.79
C GLU A 49 1.14 -18.78 -2.37
N SER A 50 0.26 -18.05 -1.66
CA SER A 50 -0.17 -16.71 -2.05
C SER A 50 0.98 -15.69 -1.94
N LYS A 51 1.84 -15.81 -0.91
CA LYS A 51 3.05 -14.98 -0.79
C LYS A 51 3.99 -15.19 -1.96
N ALA A 52 4.20 -16.43 -2.40
CA ALA A 52 5.07 -16.75 -3.54
C ALA A 52 4.61 -16.05 -4.83
N ILE A 53 3.29 -15.96 -5.06
CA ILE A 53 2.74 -15.21 -6.20
C ILE A 53 3.08 -13.74 -6.08
N LEU A 54 2.90 -13.12 -4.91
CA LEU A 54 3.25 -11.71 -4.72
C LEU A 54 4.76 -11.45 -4.89
N ILE A 55 5.62 -12.38 -4.44
CA ILE A 55 7.07 -12.30 -4.66
C ILE A 55 7.40 -12.39 -6.17
N ASP A 56 6.67 -13.20 -6.95
CA ASP A 56 6.85 -13.24 -8.41
C ASP A 56 6.52 -11.90 -9.09
N PHE A 57 5.46 -11.20 -8.65
CA PHE A 57 5.19 -9.83 -9.07
C PHE A 57 6.34 -8.88 -8.75
N TYR A 58 6.90 -8.97 -7.53
CA TYR A 58 8.02 -8.14 -7.10
C TYR A 58 9.26 -8.40 -7.98
N ASN A 59 9.63 -9.67 -8.15
CA ASN A 59 10.81 -10.08 -8.90
C ASN A 59 10.73 -9.70 -10.38
N LYS A 60 9.54 -9.74 -10.98
CA LYS A 60 9.31 -9.31 -12.37
C LYS A 60 9.22 -7.79 -12.53
N GLY A 61 9.15 -7.03 -11.44
CA GLY A 61 9.06 -5.57 -11.48
C GLY A 61 7.82 -5.04 -12.18
N THR A 62 6.72 -5.82 -12.20
CA THR A 62 5.49 -5.46 -12.91
C THR A 62 4.30 -5.53 -11.96
N HIS A 63 3.34 -4.63 -12.16
CA HIS A 63 2.05 -4.66 -11.47
C HIS A 63 1.10 -5.73 -12.02
N THR A 64 1.39 -6.27 -13.21
CA THR A 64 0.48 -7.15 -13.94
C THR A 64 1.23 -8.35 -14.51
N ILE A 65 0.72 -9.55 -14.23
CA ILE A 65 1.27 -10.82 -14.69
C ILE A 65 0.16 -11.65 -15.32
N ARG A 66 0.50 -12.42 -16.35
CA ARG A 66 -0.39 -13.45 -16.92
C ARG A 66 -0.34 -14.72 -16.07
N GLY A 67 -1.49 -15.20 -15.62
CA GLY A 67 -1.59 -16.40 -14.79
C GLY A 67 -2.99 -17.05 -14.87
N ASP A 68 -3.18 -18.13 -14.12
CA ASP A 68 -4.48 -18.80 -14.00
C ASP A 68 -5.36 -18.07 -12.97
N PRO A 69 -6.44 -17.37 -13.39
CA PRO A 69 -7.31 -16.65 -12.47
C PRO A 69 -8.09 -17.53 -11.47
N TYR A 70 -8.09 -18.85 -11.67
CA TYR A 70 -8.81 -19.83 -10.86
C TYR A 70 -7.88 -20.66 -9.96
N ALA A 71 -6.57 -20.37 -9.94
CA ALA A 71 -5.68 -21.06 -9.01
C ALA A 71 -6.10 -20.72 -7.57
N PRO A 72 -6.19 -21.71 -6.65
CA PRO A 72 -6.53 -21.47 -5.25
C PRO A 72 -5.76 -20.33 -4.57
N PRO A 73 -4.42 -20.19 -4.71
CA PRO A 73 -3.69 -19.08 -4.09
C PRO A 73 -4.06 -17.71 -4.67
N ILE A 74 -4.56 -17.64 -5.90
CA ILE A 74 -5.02 -16.41 -6.56
C ILE A 74 -6.41 -16.04 -6.06
N GLU A 75 -7.30 -17.02 -5.88
CA GLU A 75 -8.64 -16.78 -5.31
C GLU A 75 -8.55 -16.20 -3.90
N VAL A 76 -7.61 -16.68 -3.08
CA VAL A 76 -7.30 -16.07 -1.77
C VAL A 76 -6.89 -14.61 -1.95
N LEU A 77 -5.91 -14.31 -2.80
CA LEU A 77 -5.47 -12.92 -3.02
C LEU A 77 -6.58 -12.00 -3.56
N VAL A 78 -7.50 -12.54 -4.38
CA VAL A 78 -8.65 -11.80 -4.90
C VAL A 78 -9.67 -11.53 -3.81
N SER A 79 -10.03 -12.54 -3.01
CA SER A 79 -10.99 -12.41 -1.89
C SER A 79 -10.50 -11.44 -0.81
N GLN A 80 -9.18 -11.39 -0.59
CA GLN A 80 -8.54 -10.43 0.30
C GLN A 80 -8.39 -9.02 -0.32
N GLY A 81 -8.80 -8.84 -1.59
CA GLY A 81 -8.73 -7.56 -2.28
C GLY A 81 -7.32 -7.10 -2.60
N ILE A 82 -6.35 -8.00 -2.63
CA ILE A 82 -4.93 -7.70 -2.89
C ILE A 82 -4.66 -7.59 -4.38
N ILE A 83 -5.21 -8.54 -5.14
CA ILE A 83 -5.11 -8.56 -6.60
C ILE A 83 -6.50 -8.45 -7.23
N THR A 84 -6.54 -7.90 -8.43
CA THR A 84 -7.74 -7.84 -9.26
C THR A 84 -7.52 -8.70 -10.51
N ARG A 85 -8.56 -9.44 -10.88
CA ARG A 85 -8.66 -10.11 -12.17
C ARG A 85 -9.12 -9.09 -13.19
N GLY A 86 -8.44 -8.97 -14.33
CA GLY A 86 -8.84 -7.99 -15.33
C GLY A 86 -8.07 -8.06 -16.64
N PRO A 87 -8.44 -7.20 -17.60
CA PRO A 87 -7.84 -7.16 -18.92
C PRO A 87 -6.46 -6.51 -18.90
N GLY A 88 -5.45 -7.28 -18.53
CA GLY A 88 -4.05 -6.88 -18.66
C GLY A 88 -3.56 -7.00 -20.11
N GLY A 89 -4.10 -6.20 -21.02
CA GLY A 89 -3.61 -6.16 -22.39
C GLY A 89 -4.76 -6.06 -23.39
N GLY A 90 -4.60 -5.18 -24.38
CA GLY A 90 -5.63 -4.77 -25.34
C GLY A 90 -6.12 -5.84 -26.32
N SER A 91 -6.10 -7.13 -25.97
CA SER A 91 -6.69 -8.20 -26.80
C SER A 91 -7.80 -8.95 -26.04
N TYR A 92 -8.90 -9.25 -26.73
CA TYR A 92 -10.08 -9.91 -26.15
C TYR A 92 -9.79 -11.29 -25.52
N ASN A 93 -8.78 -12.02 -26.02
CA ASN A 93 -8.38 -13.33 -25.49
C ASN A 93 -7.51 -13.24 -24.22
N ALA A 94 -6.98 -12.05 -23.92
CA ALA A 94 -6.19 -11.75 -22.73
C ALA A 94 -7.07 -11.39 -21.52
N VAL A 95 -8.32 -10.96 -21.74
CA VAL A 95 -9.15 -10.25 -20.74
C VAL A 95 -9.31 -10.98 -19.40
N ASN A 96 -9.28 -12.32 -19.40
CA ASN A 96 -9.52 -13.12 -18.19
C ASN A 96 -8.26 -13.74 -17.57
N ARG A 97 -7.06 -13.52 -18.13
CA ARG A 97 -5.83 -14.22 -17.66
C ARG A 97 -4.79 -13.32 -17.03
N TYR A 98 -5.10 -12.04 -16.82
CA TYR A 98 -4.17 -11.14 -16.16
C TYR A 98 -4.60 -10.85 -14.74
N LEU A 99 -3.60 -10.86 -13.90
CA LEU A 99 -3.65 -10.64 -12.47
C LEU A 99 -2.93 -9.32 -12.23
N THR A 100 -3.59 -8.38 -11.57
CA THR A 100 -3.02 -7.06 -11.29
C THR A 100 -2.99 -6.81 -9.79
N ILE A 101 -1.83 -6.47 -9.24
CA ILE A 101 -1.71 -6.03 -7.84
C ILE A 101 -2.27 -4.62 -7.71
N ARG A 102 -3.09 -4.39 -6.67
CA ARG A 102 -3.62 -3.05 -6.42
C ARG A 102 -2.50 -2.06 -6.11
N PRO A 103 -2.52 -0.83 -6.66
CA PRO A 103 -1.41 0.13 -6.53
C PRO A 103 -0.96 0.40 -5.09
N HIS A 104 -1.91 0.55 -4.15
CA HIS A 104 -1.59 0.82 -2.74
C HIS A 104 -0.92 -0.35 -2.02
N ILE A 105 -1.09 -1.59 -2.51
CA ILE A 105 -0.36 -2.77 -2.01
C ILE A 105 1.04 -2.79 -2.62
N TRP A 106 1.14 -2.53 -3.93
CA TRP A 106 2.43 -2.45 -4.60
C TRP A 106 3.37 -1.42 -3.97
N GLU A 107 2.86 -0.25 -3.58
CA GLU A 107 3.61 0.80 -2.90
C GLU A 107 4.31 0.35 -1.59
N VAL A 108 3.83 -0.72 -0.96
CA VAL A 108 4.39 -1.26 0.29
C VAL A 108 5.08 -2.60 0.09
N MET A 109 5.17 -3.09 -1.14
CA MET A 109 5.64 -4.43 -1.43
C MET A 109 7.15 -4.59 -1.18
N ASN A 110 7.93 -3.54 -1.46
CA ASN A 110 9.35 -3.48 -1.10
C ASN A 110 9.58 -3.58 0.41
N ASP A 111 8.81 -2.81 1.19
CA ASP A 111 8.88 -2.81 2.65
C ASP A 111 8.49 -4.20 3.19
N TRP A 112 7.44 -4.81 2.62
CA TRP A 112 6.98 -6.14 3.00
C TRP A 112 7.99 -7.26 2.66
N VAL A 113 8.50 -7.33 1.42
CA VAL A 113 9.47 -8.37 1.02
C VAL A 113 10.72 -8.32 1.88
N SER A 114 11.20 -7.11 2.21
CA SER A 114 12.35 -6.94 3.10
C SER A 114 12.10 -7.53 4.49
N ILE A 115 10.91 -7.31 5.06
CA ILE A 115 10.50 -7.89 6.35
C ILE A 115 10.39 -9.42 6.25
N GLU A 116 9.80 -9.93 5.17
CA GLU A 116 9.64 -11.38 4.98
C GLU A 116 10.99 -12.09 4.88
N LEU A 117 11.96 -11.48 4.19
CA LEU A 117 13.34 -12.00 4.09
C LEU A 117 14.06 -12.01 5.44
N ILE A 118 13.92 -10.94 6.24
CA ILE A 118 14.49 -10.88 7.60
C ILE A 118 13.89 -11.99 8.47
N ASN A 119 12.56 -12.11 8.48
CA ASN A 119 11.87 -13.14 9.27
C ASN A 119 12.28 -14.57 8.88
N HIS A 120 12.57 -14.81 7.60
CA HIS A 120 13.06 -16.13 7.15
C HIS A 120 14.52 -16.39 7.56
N ALA A 121 15.36 -15.35 7.60
CA ALA A 121 16.74 -15.48 8.06
C ALA A 121 16.82 -15.82 9.56
N GLU A 122 15.94 -15.23 10.38
CA GLU A 122 15.88 -15.47 11.83
C GLU A 122 15.39 -16.88 12.22
N ILE A 123 14.75 -17.62 11.31
CA ILE A 123 14.28 -19.00 11.56
C ILE A 123 15.40 -20.03 11.37
N ILE A 124 16.51 -19.63 10.74
CA ILE A 124 17.61 -20.53 10.35
C ILE A 124 18.79 -20.48 11.35
N GLU A 125 18.80 -19.54 12.29
CA GLU A 125 19.71 -19.51 13.46
C GLU A 125 19.14 -20.24 14.68
#